data_AF-A0A6C0BG26-F1
#
_entry.id   AF-A0A6C0BG26-F1
#
_cell.length_a   1.000
_cell.length_b   1.000
_cell.length_c   1.000
_cell.angle_alpha   90.00
_cell.angle_beta   90.00
_cell.angle_gamma   90.00
#
_symmetry.space_group_name_H-M   'P 1'
#
loop_
_entity.id
_entity.type
_entity.pdbx_description
1 polymer ?
#
loop_
_entity_poly.entity_id
_entity_poly.type
_entity_poly.pdbx_seq_one_letter_code
_entity_poly.pdbx_strand_id
1 'polypeptide(L)'
;MASESINTCLINWVTEQQRTPGCIRQIKELVEAQPPTTLTLYRGHTGGEAVIYDAEWWSTSSSKTVANSEFSKKSGSQFMIHVMNVPVLDVNRYANENGFLTDLKEYASECEYILLGGGTFYNSPNMTSVGFRDDNDGKYSTWYRIEPRAHVFTNEEVIRRALNRVSGMEDMINDDNDLNPYINDLLLTKGQKDTIMKHILSTKNVKNGGTRRKRCKHSKRHSRRLKAYMY
;
A
#
# COMPACT_ATOMS: atom_id res chain seq x y z
N MET A 1 -15.91 -22.41 0.06
CA MET A 1 -14.45 -22.20 -0.05
C MET A 1 -13.93 -22.01 1.37
N ALA A 2 -12.91 -22.77 1.79
CA ALA A 2 -12.30 -22.57 3.11
C ALA A 2 -11.63 -21.20 3.14
N SER A 3 -11.82 -20.41 4.20
CA SER A 3 -11.10 -19.14 4.33
C SER A 3 -9.63 -19.42 4.63
N GLU A 4 -8.72 -18.84 3.85
CA GLU A 4 -7.29 -18.85 4.15
C GLU A 4 -7.05 -18.26 5.54
N SER A 5 -6.13 -18.84 6.30
CA SER A 5 -5.78 -18.34 7.63
C SER A 5 -5.06 -16.99 7.54
N ILE A 6 -5.18 -16.15 8.58
CA ILE A 6 -4.46 -14.87 8.65
C ILE A 6 -2.94 -15.04 8.50
N ASN A 7 -2.36 -16.10 9.05
CA ASN A 7 -0.93 -16.38 8.96
C ASN A 7 -0.54 -16.69 7.50
N THR A 8 -1.33 -17.50 6.80
CA THR A 8 -1.13 -17.76 5.36
C THR A 8 -1.23 -16.47 4.55
N CYS A 9 -2.21 -15.62 4.85
CA CYS A 9 -2.36 -14.33 4.19
C CYS A 9 -1.14 -13.43 4.41
N LEU A 10 -0.62 -13.35 5.63
CA LEU A 10 0.56 -12.54 5.93
C LEU A 10 1.82 -13.10 5.26
N ILE A 11 2.03 -14.42 5.27
CA ILE A 11 3.15 -15.07 4.58
C ILE A 11 3.09 -14.77 3.08
N ASN A 12 1.93 -14.95 2.44
CA ASN A 12 1.78 -14.71 1.00
C ASN A 12 1.89 -13.22 0.67
N TRP A 13 1.49 -12.32 1.57
CA TRP A 13 1.75 -10.88 1.42
C TRP A 13 3.26 -10.60 1.42
N VAL A 14 3.98 -11.02 2.47
CA VAL A 14 5.40 -10.70 2.62
C VAL A 14 6.21 -11.31 1.49
N THR A 15 5.99 -12.59 1.19
CA THR A 15 6.85 -13.37 0.28
C THR A 15 6.45 -13.21 -1.19
N GLU A 16 5.15 -13.18 -1.48
CA GLU A 16 4.62 -13.19 -2.86
C GLU A 16 3.92 -11.88 -3.26
N GLN A 17 3.70 -10.96 -2.31
CA GLN A 17 2.91 -9.75 -2.52
C GLN A 17 1.49 -10.06 -3.01
N GLN A 18 0.93 -11.19 -2.54
CA GLN A 18 -0.42 -11.61 -2.90
C GLN A 18 -1.46 -10.69 -2.24
N ARG A 19 -2.44 -10.23 -3.03
CA ARG A 19 -3.44 -9.23 -2.64
C ARG A 19 -4.87 -9.72 -2.87
N THR A 20 -5.21 -10.95 -2.47
CA THR A 20 -6.60 -11.41 -2.59
C THR A 20 -7.51 -10.59 -1.67
N PRO A 21 -8.76 -10.28 -2.04
CA PRO A 21 -9.67 -9.47 -1.20
C PRO A 21 -9.81 -10.00 0.23
N GLY A 22 -9.91 -11.33 0.37
CA GLY A 22 -9.98 -12.01 1.66
C GLY A 22 -8.74 -11.80 2.52
N CYS A 23 -7.54 -11.93 1.96
CA CYS A 23 -6.31 -11.66 2.70
C CYS A 23 -6.13 -10.19 3.02
N ILE A 24 -6.54 -9.30 2.10
CA ILE A 24 -6.46 -7.86 2.36
C ILE A 24 -7.30 -7.50 3.58
N ARG A 25 -8.54 -7.95 3.62
CA ARG A 25 -9.44 -7.71 4.75
C ARG A 25 -8.85 -8.24 6.05
N GLN A 26 -8.38 -9.49 6.05
CA GLN A 26 -7.82 -10.12 7.25
C GLN A 26 -6.57 -9.38 7.77
N ILE A 27 -5.63 -9.02 6.90
CA ILE A 27 -4.42 -8.27 7.31
C ILE A 27 -4.82 -6.90 7.86
N LYS A 28 -5.77 -6.21 7.22
CA LYS A 28 -6.26 -4.93 7.71
C LYS A 28 -6.90 -5.04 9.09
N GLU A 29 -7.78 -6.02 9.31
CA GLU A 29 -8.40 -6.29 10.62
C GLU A 29 -7.34 -6.59 11.69
N LEU A 30 -6.29 -7.36 11.33
CA LEU A 30 -5.16 -7.63 12.21
C LEU A 30 -4.40 -6.34 12.60
N VAL A 31 -4.16 -5.44 11.65
CA VAL A 31 -3.47 -4.16 11.90
C VAL A 31 -4.35 -3.23 12.73
N GLU A 32 -5.66 -3.14 12.44
CA GLU A 32 -6.63 -2.34 13.21
C GLU A 32 -6.73 -2.78 14.68
N ALA A 33 -6.49 -4.07 14.95
CA ALA A 33 -6.48 -4.62 16.31
C ALA A 33 -5.18 -4.34 17.09
N GLN A 34 -4.13 -3.79 16.46
CA GLN A 34 -2.87 -3.47 17.15
C GLN A 34 -3.02 -2.22 18.03
N PRO A 35 -2.30 -2.14 19.16
CA PRO A 35 -2.28 -0.92 19.95
C PRO A 35 -1.68 0.24 19.15
N PRO A 36 -2.26 1.46 19.24
CA PRO A 36 -1.67 2.65 18.65
C PRO A 36 -0.24 2.87 19.14
N THR A 37 0.68 3.13 18.22
CA THR A 37 2.10 3.32 18.52
C THR A 37 2.64 4.57 17.83
N THR A 38 3.64 5.19 18.46
CA THR A 38 4.43 6.28 17.87
C THR A 38 5.84 5.79 17.60
N LEU A 39 6.26 5.82 16.34
CA LEU A 39 7.57 5.35 15.91
C LEU A 39 7.98 5.99 14.58
N THR A 40 9.25 5.84 14.21
CA THR A 40 9.74 6.28 12.90
C THR A 40 9.99 5.07 12.01
N LEU A 41 9.40 5.09 10.82
CA LEU A 41 9.50 4.05 9.81
C LEU A 41 10.01 4.65 8.50
N TYR A 42 10.50 3.79 7.61
CA TYR A 42 11.11 4.17 6.34
C TYR A 42 10.42 3.46 5.18
N ARG A 43 10.24 4.17 4.08
CA ARG A 43 9.68 3.61 2.84
C ARG A 43 10.46 4.11 1.65
N GLY A 44 10.92 3.19 0.81
CA GLY A 44 11.47 3.51 -0.50
C GLY A 44 10.37 3.54 -1.56
N HIS A 45 10.50 4.42 -2.54
CA HIS A 45 9.58 4.55 -3.66
C HIS A 45 10.32 4.64 -4.99
N THR A 46 9.78 3.97 -6.01
CA THR A 46 10.35 3.99 -7.35
C THR A 46 9.73 5.12 -8.16
N GLY A 47 10.39 6.28 -8.16
CA GLY A 47 9.95 7.50 -8.84
C GLY A 47 10.50 8.70 -8.08
N GLY A 48 10.78 9.82 -8.77
CA GLY A 48 11.30 11.03 -8.12
C GLY A 48 10.22 11.91 -7.48
N GLU A 49 8.97 11.47 -7.51
CA GLU A 49 7.83 12.26 -7.03
C GLU A 49 7.66 12.14 -5.52
N ALA A 50 7.25 13.25 -4.88
CA ALA A 50 6.94 13.34 -3.46
C ALA A 50 5.48 12.94 -3.19
N VAL A 51 5.08 11.73 -3.58
CA VAL A 51 3.69 11.28 -3.47
C VAL A 51 3.61 9.90 -2.84
N ILE A 52 2.85 9.79 -1.76
CA ILE A 52 2.34 8.52 -1.23
C ILE A 52 0.84 8.50 -1.51
N TYR A 53 0.37 7.55 -2.32
CA TYR A 53 -1.05 7.41 -2.62
C TYR A 53 -1.82 6.80 -1.44
N ASP A 54 -3.12 7.09 -1.39
CA ASP A 54 -4.03 6.51 -0.38
C ASP A 54 -4.15 5.00 -0.62
N ALA A 55 -3.94 4.22 0.43
CA ALA A 55 -3.99 2.76 0.42
C ALA A 55 -4.67 2.25 1.69
N GLU A 56 -5.07 0.98 1.71
CA GLU A 56 -5.59 0.30 2.91
C GLU A 56 -4.55 0.23 4.02
N TRP A 57 -3.28 0.07 3.65
CA TRP A 57 -2.11 0.14 4.51
C TRP A 57 -0.88 0.41 3.66
N TRP A 58 0.24 0.73 4.31
CA TRP A 58 1.55 0.80 3.68
C TRP A 58 2.52 -0.16 4.34
N SER A 59 3.27 -0.88 3.50
CA SER A 59 4.46 -1.61 3.94
C SER A 59 5.62 -0.62 4.15
N THR A 60 6.28 -0.74 5.28
CA THR A 60 7.38 0.14 5.70
C THR A 60 8.43 -0.70 6.41
N SER A 61 9.62 -0.16 6.63
CA SER A 61 10.68 -0.83 7.37
C SER A 61 11.16 0.03 8.52
N SER A 62 11.51 -0.56 9.66
CA SER A 62 12.26 0.16 10.69
C SER A 62 13.73 0.40 10.30
N SER A 63 14.22 -0.28 9.25
CA SER A 63 15.57 -0.14 8.74
C SER A 63 15.64 0.83 7.57
N LYS A 64 16.22 2.01 7.80
CA LYS A 64 16.53 2.98 6.74
C LYS A 64 17.37 2.35 5.63
N THR A 65 18.33 1.51 5.98
CA THR A 65 19.22 0.85 5.03
C THR A 65 18.45 -0.05 4.08
N VAL A 66 17.56 -0.90 4.60
CA VAL A 66 16.72 -1.79 3.78
C VAL A 66 15.81 -0.97 2.88
N ALA A 67 15.11 0.02 3.44
CA ALA A 67 14.24 0.91 2.67
C ALA A 67 14.97 1.54 1.47
N ASN A 68 16.24 1.88 1.68
CA ASN A 68 17.07 2.50 0.66
C ASN A 68 17.63 1.51 -0.36
N SER A 69 18.23 0.40 0.08
CA SER A 69 18.94 -0.53 -0.79
C SER A 69 18.01 -1.37 -1.65
N GLU A 70 16.85 -1.72 -1.11
CA GLU A 70 15.93 -2.65 -1.78
C GLU A 70 14.88 -1.90 -2.61
N PHE A 71 14.48 -0.71 -2.18
CA PHE A 71 13.24 -0.10 -2.66
C PHE A 71 13.41 1.31 -3.23
N SER A 72 14.51 2.02 -2.93
CA SER A 72 14.90 3.25 -3.64
C SER A 72 16.00 2.93 -4.66
N LYS A 73 15.69 2.97 -5.96
CA LYS A 73 16.75 2.94 -6.99
C LYS A 73 17.58 4.23 -6.90
N LYS A 74 18.68 4.34 -7.68
CA LYS A 74 19.52 5.56 -7.80
C LYS A 74 18.75 6.89 -8.06
N SER A 75 17.47 6.83 -8.43
CA SER A 75 16.59 7.97 -8.72
C SER A 75 15.22 7.88 -8.03
N GLY A 76 15.11 7.13 -6.93
CA GLY A 76 13.86 6.94 -6.19
C GLY A 76 13.73 7.82 -4.95
N SER A 77 12.50 8.12 -4.55
CA SER A 77 12.20 8.85 -3.31
C SER A 77 12.37 7.96 -2.07
N GLN A 78 12.79 8.56 -0.96
CA GLN A 78 12.91 7.93 0.35
C GLN A 78 12.06 8.71 1.35
N PHE A 79 11.15 8.03 2.04
CA PHE A 79 10.29 8.65 3.04
C PHE A 79 10.70 8.19 4.43
N MET A 80 10.99 9.15 5.31
CA MET A 80 11.02 8.97 6.75
C MET A 80 9.65 9.38 7.31
N ILE A 81 8.93 8.41 7.83
CA ILE A 81 7.55 8.54 8.28
C ILE A 81 7.54 8.47 9.80
N HIS A 82 7.29 9.60 10.45
CA HIS A 82 7.02 9.68 11.88
C HIS A 82 5.55 9.34 12.10
N VAL A 83 5.28 8.08 12.43
CA VAL A 83 3.95 7.57 12.75
C VAL A 83 3.58 8.08 14.15
N MET A 84 2.42 8.71 14.27
CA MET A 84 1.95 9.35 15.49
C MET A 84 0.66 8.70 15.97
N ASN A 85 0.76 7.86 17.01
CA ASN A 85 -0.39 7.21 17.65
C ASN A 85 -1.29 6.45 16.64
N VAL A 86 -0.71 5.60 15.79
CA VAL A 86 -1.44 4.79 14.80
C VAL A 86 -1.20 3.30 15.05
N PRO A 87 -2.20 2.43 14.88
CA PRO A 87 -2.00 0.98 14.86
C PRO A 87 -0.99 0.57 13.78
N VAL A 88 0.02 -0.20 14.19
CA VAL A 88 1.04 -0.77 13.30
C VAL A 88 1.26 -2.24 13.66
N LEU A 89 1.47 -3.07 12.65
CA LEU A 89 1.85 -4.47 12.83
C LEU A 89 3.35 -4.61 12.60
N ASP A 90 4.08 -5.04 13.62
CA ASP A 90 5.44 -5.57 13.47
C ASP A 90 5.36 -7.02 12.97
N VAL A 91 5.71 -7.24 11.71
CA VAL A 91 5.51 -8.53 11.04
C VAL A 91 6.37 -9.62 11.69
N ASN A 92 7.63 -9.31 11.99
CA ASN A 92 8.56 -10.28 12.58
C ASN A 92 8.13 -10.66 13.99
N ARG A 93 7.75 -9.67 14.80
CA ARG A 93 7.26 -9.91 16.15
C ARG A 93 6.01 -10.79 16.12
N TYR A 94 5.03 -10.44 15.29
CA TYR A 94 3.79 -11.21 15.16
C TYR A 94 4.07 -12.64 14.69
N ALA A 95 4.92 -12.81 13.67
CA ALA A 95 5.28 -14.13 13.14
C ALA A 95 6.01 -15.00 14.17
N ASN A 96 6.85 -14.38 15.02
CA ASN A 96 7.52 -15.06 16.13
C ASN A 96 6.53 -15.51 17.21
N GLU A 97 5.64 -14.61 17.63
CA GLU A 97 4.61 -14.87 18.65
C GLU A 97 3.61 -15.95 18.20
N ASN A 98 3.39 -16.08 16.88
CA ASN A 98 2.45 -17.04 16.28
C ASN A 98 3.13 -18.27 15.63
N GLY A 99 4.45 -18.43 15.80
CA GLY A 99 5.17 -19.66 15.45
C GLY A 99 5.42 -19.90 13.95
N PHE A 100 5.39 -18.87 13.11
CA PHE A 100 5.64 -19.00 11.65
C PHE A 100 6.78 -18.09 11.14
N LEU A 101 7.61 -17.53 12.03
CA LEU A 101 8.77 -16.71 11.63
C LEU A 101 9.73 -17.47 10.69
N THR A 102 9.82 -18.80 10.81
CA THR A 102 10.66 -19.63 9.93
C THR A 102 10.25 -19.54 8.47
N ASP A 103 8.96 -19.31 8.20
CA ASP A 103 8.40 -19.19 6.86
C ASP A 103 8.72 -17.82 6.24
N LEU A 104 9.16 -16.86 7.06
CA LEU A 104 9.58 -15.51 6.65
C LEU A 104 11.10 -15.32 6.65
N LYS A 105 11.91 -16.36 6.88
CA LYS A 105 13.35 -16.24 7.20
C LYS A 105 14.15 -15.32 6.27
N GLU A 106 13.95 -15.43 4.96
CA GLU A 106 14.68 -14.60 3.98
C GLU A 106 14.25 -13.13 4.00
N TYR A 107 13.05 -12.86 4.52
CA TYR A 107 12.40 -11.56 4.58
C TYR A 107 12.45 -10.92 5.97
N ALA A 108 12.80 -11.69 7.01
CA ALA A 108 12.87 -11.18 8.38
C ALA A 108 13.89 -10.03 8.53
N SER A 109 14.94 -10.02 7.71
CA SER A 109 15.92 -8.92 7.67
C SER A 109 15.35 -7.61 7.10
N GLU A 110 14.19 -7.66 6.44
CA GLU A 110 13.54 -6.46 5.89
C GLU A 110 12.89 -5.61 7.00
N CYS A 111 12.73 -6.17 8.21
CA CYS A 111 12.16 -5.50 9.38
C CYS A 111 10.83 -4.79 9.04
N GLU A 112 9.93 -5.50 8.36
CA GLU A 112 8.69 -4.95 7.84
C GLU A 112 7.70 -4.58 8.96
N TYR A 113 7.14 -3.38 8.82
CA TYR A 113 5.98 -2.90 9.55
C TYR A 113 4.85 -2.59 8.56
N ILE A 114 3.65 -3.07 8.88
CA ILE A 114 2.44 -2.72 8.14
C ILE A 114 1.72 -1.60 8.91
N LEU A 115 1.66 -0.42 8.30
CA LEU A 115 1.03 0.80 8.84
C LEU A 115 -0.37 0.96 8.27
N LEU A 116 -1.38 1.15 9.13
CA LEU A 116 -2.76 1.35 8.68
C LEU A 116 -2.93 2.62 7.82
N GLY A 117 -3.68 2.45 6.73
CA GLY A 117 -4.00 3.47 5.74
C GLY A 117 -5.07 4.49 6.15
N GLY A 118 -5.33 5.47 5.28
CA GLY A 118 -6.47 6.39 5.38
C GLY A 118 -6.29 7.62 6.29
N GLY A 119 -5.12 7.83 6.86
CA GLY A 119 -4.75 9.02 7.60
C GLY A 119 -4.25 10.18 6.73
N THR A 120 -3.50 11.09 7.32
CA THR A 120 -2.94 12.28 6.65
C THR A 120 -1.45 12.41 6.93
N PHE A 121 -0.70 12.75 5.89
CA PHE A 121 0.72 13.07 5.93
C PHE A 121 0.92 14.58 6.08
N TYR A 122 1.76 14.98 7.02
CA TYR A 122 2.09 16.37 7.31
C TYR A 122 3.58 16.62 7.11
N ASN A 123 3.94 17.83 6.67
CA ASN A 123 5.33 18.21 6.41
C ASN A 123 6.06 18.74 7.66
N SER A 124 5.38 18.80 8.81
CA SER A 124 5.92 19.39 10.02
C SER A 124 5.47 18.63 11.28
N PRO A 125 6.29 18.64 12.37
CA PRO A 125 5.97 17.94 13.61
C PRO A 125 4.68 18.41 14.30
N ASN A 126 4.34 19.69 14.15
CA ASN A 126 3.11 20.27 14.68
C ASN A 126 1.86 19.89 13.86
N MET A 127 2.03 19.18 12.74
CA MET A 127 0.96 18.64 11.89
C MET A 127 -0.05 19.71 11.41
N THR A 128 0.46 20.89 11.07
CA THR A 128 -0.38 22.02 10.61
C THR A 128 -0.52 22.11 9.09
N SER A 129 0.45 21.57 8.33
CA SER A 129 0.45 21.61 6.87
C SER A 129 0.55 20.21 6.29
N VAL A 130 -0.39 19.87 5.42
CA VAL A 130 -0.44 18.58 4.71
C VAL A 130 0.71 18.51 3.70
N GLY A 131 1.33 17.34 3.57
CA GLY A 131 2.35 17.06 2.56
C GLY A 131 3.62 16.45 3.14
N PHE A 132 4.72 16.63 2.41
CA PHE A 132 6.03 16.07 2.71
C PHE A 132 7.04 17.22 2.81
N ARG A 133 7.97 17.13 3.76
CA ARG A 133 9.11 18.03 3.82
C ARG A 133 10.21 17.45 2.96
N ASP A 134 10.65 18.21 1.96
CA ASP A 134 11.82 17.85 1.15
C ASP A 134 13.10 18.12 1.96
N ASP A 135 13.85 17.05 2.22
CA ASP A 135 15.15 17.09 2.90
C ASP A 135 16.31 17.04 1.87
N ASN A 136 16.01 17.22 0.58
CA ASN A 136 16.88 17.12 -0.60
C ASN A 136 17.26 15.69 -0.99
N ASP A 137 17.81 15.54 -2.20
CA ASP A 137 18.27 14.26 -2.77
C ASP A 137 17.19 13.18 -2.85
N GLY A 138 15.94 13.59 -3.09
CA GLY A 138 14.79 12.68 -3.11
C GLY A 138 14.44 12.11 -1.73
N LYS A 139 14.91 12.72 -0.64
CA LYS A 139 14.56 12.32 0.72
C LYS A 139 13.47 13.23 1.26
N TYR A 140 12.50 12.63 1.91
CA TYR A 140 11.35 13.32 2.45
C TYR A 140 11.08 12.91 3.89
N SER A 141 10.75 13.88 4.73
CA SER A 141 10.23 13.66 6.08
C SER A 141 8.73 13.92 6.12
N THR A 142 8.00 13.13 6.89
CA THR A 142 6.57 13.36 7.12
C THR A 142 6.11 12.86 8.48
N TRP A 143 5.07 13.48 9.01
CA TRP A 143 4.35 13.05 10.21
C TRP A 143 3.01 12.49 9.79
N TYR A 144 2.72 11.26 10.19
CA TYR A 144 1.52 10.55 9.80
C TYR A 144 0.64 10.28 11.01
N ARG A 145 -0.65 10.64 10.90
CA ARG A 145 -1.68 10.28 11.88
C ARG A 145 -2.98 9.90 11.20
N ILE A 146 -3.74 9.03 11.86
CA ILE A 146 -5.14 8.78 11.54
C ILE A 146 -5.98 9.61 12.50
N GLU A 147 -6.65 10.62 11.98
CA GLU A 147 -7.57 11.43 12.78
C GLU A 147 -8.80 10.57 13.16
N PRO A 148 -9.30 10.67 14.40
CA PRO A 148 -10.58 10.10 14.78
C PRO A 148 -11.64 10.58 13.80
N ARG A 149 -12.34 9.66 13.14
CA ARG A 149 -13.32 9.97 12.09
C ARG A 149 -14.52 10.74 12.66
N ALA A 150 -14.41 12.06 12.76
CA ALA A 150 -15.55 12.97 12.84
C ALA A 150 -16.00 13.42 11.43
N HIS A 151 -15.18 13.18 10.41
CA HIS A 151 -15.45 13.64 9.06
C HIS A 151 -16.35 12.65 8.30
N VAL A 152 -17.59 13.08 8.05
CA VAL A 152 -18.42 12.49 6.99
C VAL A 152 -17.74 12.87 5.67
N PHE A 153 -17.14 11.89 4.99
CA PHE A 153 -16.62 12.11 3.64
C PHE A 153 -17.77 12.43 2.70
N THR A 154 -17.56 13.41 1.82
CA THR A 154 -18.48 13.62 0.71
C THR A 154 -18.46 12.42 -0.23
N ASN A 155 -19.55 12.20 -0.98
CA ASN A 155 -19.60 11.12 -1.97
C ASN A 155 -18.45 11.22 -2.99
N GLU A 156 -18.05 12.43 -3.36
CA GLU A 156 -16.95 12.67 -4.31
C GLU A 156 -15.60 12.24 -3.73
N GLU A 157 -15.32 12.53 -2.45
CA GLU A 157 -14.09 12.10 -1.79
C GLU A 157 -14.02 10.58 -1.63
N VAL A 158 -15.15 9.96 -1.30
CA VAL A 158 -15.26 8.50 -1.22
C VAL A 158 -14.97 7.87 -2.59
N ILE A 159 -15.58 8.38 -3.66
CA ILE A 159 -15.37 7.90 -5.03
C ILE A 159 -13.92 8.12 -5.47
N ARG A 160 -13.34 9.31 -5.21
CA ARG A 160 -11.96 9.63 -5.56
C ARG A 160 -10.95 8.73 -4.86
N ARG A 161 -11.13 8.48 -3.56
CA ARG A 161 -10.28 7.54 -2.80
C ARG A 161 -10.39 6.12 -3.32
N ALA A 162 -11.61 5.67 -3.63
CA ALA A 162 -11.83 4.35 -4.22
C ALA A 162 -11.19 4.23 -5.62
N LEU A 163 -11.28 5.26 -6.46
CA LEU A 163 -10.63 5.29 -7.77
C LEU A 163 -9.11 5.24 -7.66
N ASN A 164 -8.51 5.97 -6.72
CA ASN A 164 -7.07 5.92 -6.48
C ASN A 164 -6.62 4.50 -6.06
N ARG A 165 -7.39 3.83 -5.20
CA ARG A 165 -7.13 2.44 -4.80
C ARG A 165 -7.21 1.49 -5.98
N VAL A 166 -8.26 1.60 -6.79
CA VAL A 166 -8.44 0.72 -7.95
C VAL A 166 -7.41 0.99 -9.05
N SER A 167 -7.03 2.26 -9.29
CA SER A 167 -6.01 2.63 -10.26
C SER A 167 -4.65 1.99 -9.94
N GLY A 168 -4.30 1.86 -8.64
CA GLY A 168 -3.11 1.12 -8.22
C GLY A 168 -3.17 -0.40 -8.45
N MET A 169 -4.34 -0.94 -8.82
CA MET A 169 -4.54 -2.36 -9.13
C MET A 169 -4.65 -2.62 -10.64
N GLU A 170 -4.87 -1.59 -11.47
CA GLU A 170 -5.11 -1.70 -12.92
C GLU A 170 -3.95 -2.38 -13.68
N ASP A 171 -2.70 -2.21 -13.23
CA ASP A 171 -1.52 -2.81 -13.87
C ASP A 171 -1.30 -4.29 -13.57
N MET A 172 -2.07 -4.84 -12.61
CA MET A 172 -1.94 -6.22 -12.15
C MET A 172 -3.11 -7.11 -12.57
N ILE A 173 -4.21 -6.50 -13.01
CA ILE A 173 -5.42 -7.20 -13.42
C ILE A 173 -5.48 -7.28 -14.95
N ASN A 174 -5.35 -8.50 -15.48
CA ASN A 174 -5.31 -8.73 -16.92
C ASN A 174 -6.71 -8.71 -17.59
N ASP A 175 -7.81 -8.76 -16.83
CA ASP A 175 -9.18 -8.89 -17.36
C ASP A 175 -10.22 -8.11 -16.53
N ASP A 176 -11.27 -7.60 -17.17
CA ASP A 176 -12.28 -6.69 -16.57
C ASP A 176 -13.15 -7.36 -15.49
N ASN A 177 -13.27 -8.69 -15.54
CA ASN A 177 -14.05 -9.48 -14.57
C ASN A 177 -13.37 -9.62 -13.19
N ASP A 178 -12.05 -9.38 -13.11
CA ASP A 178 -11.27 -9.56 -11.88
C ASP A 178 -11.31 -8.35 -10.93
N LEU A 179 -11.85 -7.20 -11.38
CA LEU A 179 -12.01 -5.99 -10.57
C LEU A 179 -13.30 -5.99 -9.73
N ASN A 180 -14.32 -6.69 -10.20
CA ASN A 180 -15.64 -6.76 -9.56
C ASN A 180 -15.60 -7.23 -8.10
N PRO A 181 -14.82 -8.28 -7.74
CA PRO A 181 -14.69 -8.71 -6.34
C PRO A 181 -14.15 -7.60 -5.42
N TYR A 182 -13.17 -6.82 -5.89
CA TYR A 182 -12.57 -5.74 -5.09
C TYR A 182 -13.54 -4.59 -4.87
N ILE A 183 -14.30 -4.19 -5.91
CA ILE A 183 -15.29 -3.12 -5.80
C ILE A 183 -16.49 -3.56 -4.96
N ASN A 184 -16.87 -4.84 -5.04
CA ASN A 184 -17.95 -5.39 -4.23
C ASN A 184 -17.60 -5.46 -2.74
N ASP A 185 -16.33 -5.69 -2.39
CA ASP A 185 -15.84 -5.69 -1.01
C ASP A 185 -15.67 -4.27 -0.42
N LEU A 186 -15.69 -3.22 -1.25
CA LEU A 186 -15.77 -1.85 -0.73
C LEU A 186 -17.15 -1.62 -0.09
N LEU A 187 -17.16 -1.08 1.12
CA LEU A 187 -18.38 -0.65 1.86
C LEU A 187 -18.98 0.62 1.23
N LEU A 188 -19.35 0.52 -0.05
CA LEU A 188 -19.91 1.60 -0.87
C LEU A 188 -21.36 1.32 -1.21
N THR A 189 -22.12 2.39 -1.39
CA THR A 189 -23.47 2.29 -1.96
C THR A 189 -23.41 1.79 -3.40
N LYS A 190 -24.49 1.16 -3.87
CA LYS A 190 -24.59 0.68 -5.26
C LYS A 190 -24.26 1.78 -6.28
N GLY A 191 -24.79 2.99 -6.09
CA GLY A 191 -24.53 4.12 -7.00
C GLY A 191 -23.05 4.56 -7.04
N GLN A 192 -22.33 4.48 -5.91
CA GLN A 192 -20.89 4.75 -5.87
C GLN A 192 -20.10 3.67 -6.61
N LYS A 193 -20.45 2.39 -6.42
CA LYS A 193 -19.83 1.26 -7.13
C LYS A 193 -20.03 1.37 -8.65
N ASP A 194 -21.25 1.69 -9.08
CA ASP A 194 -21.58 1.87 -10.51
C ASP A 194 -20.78 3.04 -11.13
N THR A 195 -20.59 4.13 -10.38
CA THR A 195 -19.81 5.30 -10.82
C THR A 195 -18.34 4.94 -11.01
N ILE A 196 -17.75 4.18 -10.07
CA ILE A 196 -16.36 3.71 -10.15
C ILE A 196 -16.19 2.78 -11.35
N MET A 197 -17.08 1.80 -11.53
CA MET A 197 -17.04 0.87 -12.67
C MET A 197 -17.13 1.60 -14.01
N LYS A 198 -18.04 2.58 -14.13
CA LYS A 198 -18.18 3.39 -15.34
C LYS A 198 -16.90 4.17 -15.65
N HIS A 199 -16.23 4.71 -14.64
CA HIS A 199 -14.97 5.43 -14.81
C HIS A 199 -13.85 4.51 -15.34
N ILE A 200 -13.66 3.34 -14.72
CA ILE A 200 -12.65 2.34 -15.14
C ILE A 200 -12.87 1.88 -16.60
N LEU A 201 -14.12 1.59 -16.97
CA LEU A 201 -14.45 1.19 -18.34
C LEU A 201 -14.17 2.31 -19.35
N SER A 202 -14.39 3.57 -18.95
CA SER A 202 -14.13 4.73 -19.83
C SER A 202 -12.64 5.01 -20.05
N THR A 203 -11.79 4.87 -19.03
CA THR A 203 -10.33 5.10 -19.13
C THR A 203 -9.61 4.01 -19.91
N LYS A 204 -10.09 2.76 -19.88
CA LYS A 204 -9.55 1.65 -20.68
C LYS A 204 -9.86 1.75 -22.18
N ASN A 205 -11.05 2.23 -22.55
CA ASN A 205 -11.40 2.46 -23.96
C ASN A 205 -10.48 3.51 -24.63
N VAL A 206 -9.94 4.46 -23.85
CA VAL A 206 -8.93 5.42 -24.33
C VAL A 206 -7.56 4.76 -24.52
N LYS A 207 -7.17 3.81 -23.66
CA LYS A 207 -5.87 3.10 -23.75
C LYS A 207 -5.81 2.06 -24.88
N ASN A 208 -6.94 1.42 -25.24
CA ASN A 208 -7.00 0.41 -26.31
C ASN A 208 -6.92 0.98 -27.74
N GLY A 209 -6.91 2.31 -27.91
CA GLY A 209 -6.63 2.98 -29.19
C GLY A 209 -5.14 3.19 -29.49
N GLY A 210 -4.24 2.89 -28.54
CA GLY A 210 -2.79 3.10 -28.64
C GLY A 210 -2.01 1.82 -28.93
N THR A 211 -1.24 1.82 -30.02
CA THR A 211 -0.32 0.79 -30.54
C THR A 211 0.32 -0.16 -29.50
N ARG A 212 0.04 -1.47 -29.66
CA ARG A 212 0.70 -2.59 -28.96
C ARG A 212 2.23 -2.53 -29.11
N ARG A 213 2.96 -2.17 -28.04
CA ARG A 213 4.42 -2.40 -27.95
C ARG A 213 4.71 -3.85 -27.54
N LYS A 214 5.48 -4.56 -28.37
CA LYS A 214 6.02 -5.91 -28.10
C LYS A 214 6.90 -5.88 -26.85
N ARG A 215 6.59 -6.70 -25.83
CA ARG A 215 7.45 -6.93 -24.66
C ARG A 215 8.54 -7.95 -25.00
N CYS A 216 9.81 -7.54 -24.92
CA CYS A 216 10.97 -8.43 -24.93
C CYS A 216 11.03 -9.27 -23.64
N LYS A 217 11.32 -10.57 -23.81
CA LYS A 217 11.55 -11.54 -22.72
C LYS A 217 13.00 -11.44 -22.24
N HIS A 218 13.27 -10.78 -21.11
CA HIS A 218 14.55 -10.93 -20.40
C HIS A 218 14.37 -11.03 -18.87
N SER A 219 15.09 -12.00 -18.29
CA SER A 219 15.47 -12.21 -16.87
C SER A 219 14.37 -12.23 -15.80
N LYS A 220 14.00 -13.44 -15.35
CA LYS A 220 12.90 -13.74 -14.42
C LYS A 220 13.20 -13.55 -12.92
N ARG A 221 14.41 -13.17 -12.48
CA ARG A 221 14.79 -13.26 -11.05
C ARG A 221 14.88 -11.95 -10.26
N HIS A 222 14.82 -10.79 -10.92
CA HIS A 222 14.79 -9.47 -10.25
C HIS A 222 13.60 -8.59 -10.66
N SER A 223 12.78 -9.02 -11.63
CA SER A 223 11.68 -8.23 -12.17
C SER A 223 10.37 -8.30 -11.35
N ARG A 224 10.25 -9.19 -10.35
CA ARG A 224 9.01 -9.34 -9.57
C ARG A 224 8.87 -8.32 -8.44
N ARG A 225 9.99 -7.83 -7.87
CA ARG A 225 10.06 -6.81 -6.81
C ARG A 225 9.58 -5.41 -7.21
N LEU A 226 9.46 -5.13 -8.52
CA LEU A 226 9.22 -3.77 -9.03
C LEU A 226 7.75 -3.35 -9.11
N LYS A 227 6.79 -4.27 -8.94
CA LYS A 227 5.38 -3.96 -9.21
C LYS A 227 4.59 -3.44 -8.00
N ALA A 228 5.08 -3.65 -6.77
CA ALA A 228 4.36 -3.26 -5.55
C ALA A 228 4.79 -1.89 -4.97
N TYR A 229 5.85 -1.29 -5.53
CA TYR A 229 6.32 0.07 -5.22
C TYR A 229 5.89 1.10 -6.27
N MET A 230 5.21 0.66 -7.32
CA MET A 230 4.40 1.53 -8.16
C MET A 230 3.05 1.63 -7.45
N TYR A 231 2.54 2.86 -7.30
CA TYR A 231 1.35 3.24 -6.52
C TYR A 231 1.67 3.40 -5.01
#